data_AF-A0A4R1NQX8-F1
#
_entry.id   AF-A0A4R1NQX8-F1
#
_cell.length_a   1.000
_cell.length_b   1.000
_cell.length_c   1.000
_cell.angle_alpha   90.00
_cell.angle_beta   90.00
_cell.angle_gamma   90.00
#
_symmetry.space_group_name_H-M   'P 1'
#
loop_
_entity.id
_entity.type
_entity.pdbx_description
1 polymer ?
#
loop_
_entity_poly.entity_id
_entity_poly.type
_entity_poly.pdbx_seq_one_letter_code
_entity_poly.pdbx_strand_id
1 'polypeptide(L)'
;MKRERYLNFALMALLLFVPLLAWLLDEPFLITLTTRAVIFAIAGVGLNLALGFGGLVSFGHAAFFGLGGYAMGILAHHAQTYTPLMEWPLVIEGTKSMLVVWPVAILTGALAALAIGALSLRTSGVYFIMITLAFGQMLFYFTISWSAYGGEDGLSIYVRNSFPGLNTMDPIQYFAICYGLLLLVLFGVSRVSGSAFGLMLRAAKQNEERVQAVGQTPYRLYLIAFTISGAITGLAGALFADLNRFVSPTMLSWQVSGEIMVFVILGGVGRVYGPVAGAALFILLEHTLGGLSEYWHVYLGAILLGVVLFARGGLYGLLAGREVAHD
;
A
#
# COMPACT_ATOMS: atom_id res chain seq x y z
N MET A 1 -13.84 19.78 -8.76
CA MET A 1 -14.62 18.62 -9.23
C MET A 1 -14.41 18.25 -10.71
N LYS A 2 -14.77 19.08 -11.72
CA LYS A 2 -14.56 18.69 -13.14
C LYS A 2 -13.07 18.49 -13.50
N ARG A 3 -12.19 19.44 -13.13
CA ARG A 3 -10.73 19.35 -13.39
C ARG A 3 -10.07 18.12 -12.77
N GLU A 4 -10.46 17.79 -11.54
CA GLU A 4 -9.94 16.61 -10.85
C GLU A 4 -10.33 15.30 -11.53
N ARG A 5 -11.57 15.18 -12.04
CA ARG A 5 -11.98 14.00 -12.81
C ARG A 5 -11.17 13.85 -14.10
N TYR A 6 -10.86 14.94 -14.80
CA TYR A 6 -9.99 14.90 -15.97
C TYR A 6 -8.56 14.49 -15.62
N LEU A 7 -8.01 15.01 -14.51
CA LEU A 7 -6.68 14.62 -14.03
C LEU A 7 -6.63 13.14 -13.62
N ASN A 8 -7.63 12.66 -12.89
CA ASN A 8 -7.73 11.24 -12.53
C ASN A 8 -7.78 10.37 -13.80
N PHE A 9 -8.61 10.74 -14.78
CA PHE A 9 -8.71 10.00 -16.03
C PHE A 9 -7.40 10.03 -16.82
N ALA A 10 -6.76 11.19 -16.93
CA ALA A 10 -5.48 11.34 -17.61
C ALA A 10 -4.37 10.52 -16.92
N LEU A 11 -4.31 10.51 -15.59
CA LEU A 11 -3.35 9.71 -14.83
C LEU A 11 -3.56 8.21 -15.04
N MET A 12 -4.81 7.75 -15.01
CA MET A 12 -5.14 6.33 -15.23
C MET A 12 -4.86 5.92 -16.67
N ALA A 13 -5.23 6.76 -17.63
CA ALA A 13 -4.92 6.54 -19.04
C ALA A 13 -3.40 6.50 -19.26
N LEU A 14 -2.64 7.39 -18.64
CA LEU A 14 -1.17 7.41 -18.73
C LEU A 14 -0.56 6.12 -18.16
N LEU A 15 -0.99 5.70 -16.96
CA LEU A 15 -0.49 4.48 -16.33
C LEU A 15 -0.81 3.21 -17.14
N LEU A 16 -1.92 3.21 -17.88
CA LEU A 16 -2.27 2.11 -18.78
C LEU A 16 -1.51 2.20 -20.12
N PHE A 17 -1.35 3.40 -20.66
CA PHE A 17 -0.75 3.62 -21.97
C PHE A 17 0.76 3.36 -21.99
N VAL A 18 1.47 3.70 -20.91
CA VAL A 18 2.93 3.51 -20.83
C VAL A 18 3.34 2.03 -21.00
N PRO A 19 2.74 1.05 -20.30
CA PRO A 19 3.07 -0.37 -20.50
C PRO A 19 2.62 -0.93 -21.85
N LEU A 20 1.52 -0.42 -22.40
CA LEU A 20 1.07 -0.82 -23.74
C LEU A 20 2.06 -0.37 -24.82
N LEU A 21 2.54 0.87 -24.73
CA LEU A 21 3.63 1.35 -25.59
C LEU A 21 4.92 0.56 -25.37
N ALA A 22 5.29 0.30 -24.12
CA ALA A 22 6.48 -0.50 -23.82
C ALA A 22 6.39 -1.93 -24.38
N TRP A 23 5.19 -2.52 -24.37
CA TRP A 23 4.94 -3.82 -25.00
C TRP A 23 5.10 -3.77 -26.53
N LEU A 24 4.62 -2.70 -27.18
CA LEU A 24 4.81 -2.47 -28.62
C LEU A 24 6.28 -2.22 -29.01
N LEU A 25 7.08 -1.72 -28.07
CA LEU A 25 8.50 -1.40 -28.25
C LEU A 25 9.44 -2.51 -27.74
N ASP A 26 8.91 -3.65 -27.27
CA ASP A 26 9.66 -4.76 -26.68
C ASP A 26 10.56 -4.36 -25.48
N GLU A 27 10.09 -3.43 -24.64
CA GLU A 27 10.79 -2.91 -23.46
C GLU A 27 10.16 -3.41 -22.13
N PRO A 28 10.42 -4.67 -21.71
CA PRO A 28 9.78 -5.28 -20.52
C PRO A 28 10.17 -4.61 -19.20
N PHE A 29 11.30 -3.89 -19.18
CA PHE A 29 11.74 -3.12 -18.02
C PHE A 29 10.71 -2.03 -17.65
N LEU A 30 10.22 -1.27 -18.62
CA LEU A 30 9.24 -0.21 -18.38
C LEU A 30 7.89 -0.76 -17.90
N ILE A 31 7.50 -1.95 -18.35
CA ILE A 31 6.30 -2.65 -17.87
C ILE A 31 6.47 -3.02 -16.39
N THR A 32 7.63 -3.57 -16.01
CA THR A 32 7.95 -3.94 -14.63
C THR A 32 8.00 -2.71 -13.72
N LEU A 33 8.63 -1.63 -14.18
CA LEU A 33 8.71 -0.35 -13.46
C LEU A 33 7.32 0.24 -13.21
N THR A 34 6.45 0.23 -14.22
CA THR A 34 5.08 0.73 -14.08
C THR A 34 4.24 -0.18 -13.20
N THR A 35 4.46 -1.51 -13.24
CA THR A 35 3.80 -2.47 -12.35
C THR A 35 4.16 -2.19 -10.89
N ARG A 36 5.44 -1.91 -10.61
CA ARG A 36 5.89 -1.50 -9.27
C ARG A 36 5.20 -0.21 -8.82
N ALA A 37 5.07 0.79 -9.69
CA ALA A 37 4.34 2.02 -9.40
C ALA A 37 2.86 1.77 -9.06
N VAL A 38 2.19 0.87 -9.79
CA VAL A 38 0.80 0.47 -9.52
C VAL A 38 0.67 -0.22 -8.16
N ILE A 39 1.58 -1.12 -7.82
CA ILE A 39 1.55 -1.83 -6.52
C ILE A 39 1.77 -0.86 -5.35
N PHE A 40 2.75 0.03 -5.47
CA PHE A 40 2.98 1.08 -4.47
C PHE A 40 1.84 2.10 -4.40
N ALA A 41 1.16 2.37 -5.51
CA ALA A 41 -0.06 3.16 -5.49
C ALA A 41 -1.15 2.47 -4.65
N ILE A 42 -1.33 1.15 -4.74
CA ILE A 42 -2.26 0.40 -3.87
C ILE A 42 -1.87 0.56 -2.40
N ALA A 43 -0.58 0.38 -2.06
CA ALA A 43 -0.09 0.55 -0.69
C ALA A 43 -0.36 1.97 -0.15
N GLY A 44 -0.08 2.99 -0.97
CA GLY A 44 -0.33 4.39 -0.65
C GLY A 44 -1.82 4.72 -0.52
N VAL A 45 -2.68 4.15 -1.37
CA VAL A 45 -4.14 4.30 -1.28
C VAL A 45 -4.66 3.68 0.03
N GLY A 46 -4.10 2.53 0.44
CA GLY A 46 -4.32 1.95 1.76
C GLY A 46 -4.02 2.96 2.86
N LEU A 47 -2.76 3.38 2.99
CA LEU A 47 -2.33 4.35 4.01
C LEU A 47 -3.15 5.65 3.98
N ASN A 48 -3.50 6.16 2.80
CA ASN A 48 -4.28 7.38 2.66
C ASN A 48 -5.71 7.24 3.23
N LEU A 49 -6.24 6.03 3.36
CA LEU A 49 -7.49 5.81 4.08
C LEU A 49 -7.35 6.20 5.56
N ALA A 50 -6.29 5.71 6.22
CA ALA A 50 -6.01 6.00 7.62
C ALA A 50 -5.48 7.43 7.82
N LEU A 51 -4.47 7.84 7.06
CA LEU A 51 -3.82 9.14 7.16
C LEU A 51 -4.67 10.27 6.59
N GLY A 52 -5.14 10.11 5.36
CA GLY A 52 -5.85 11.14 4.61
C GLY A 52 -7.20 11.47 5.22
N PHE A 53 -8.06 10.46 5.37
CA PHE A 53 -9.42 10.65 5.90
C PHE A 53 -9.49 10.56 7.43
N GLY A 54 -8.70 9.68 8.05
CA GLY A 54 -8.70 9.49 9.51
C GLY A 54 -7.72 10.38 10.29
N GLY A 55 -6.74 11.00 9.63
CA GLY A 55 -5.70 11.79 10.32
C GLY A 55 -4.67 10.94 11.09
N LEU A 56 -4.65 9.63 10.86
CA LEU A 56 -3.81 8.69 11.58
C LEU A 56 -2.46 8.56 10.88
N VAL A 57 -1.44 9.28 11.36
CA VAL A 57 -0.05 9.13 10.89
C VAL A 57 0.51 7.83 11.45
N SER A 58 0.82 6.85 10.59
CA SER A 58 1.29 5.54 11.04
C SER A 58 2.54 5.10 10.29
N PHE A 59 3.61 4.81 11.04
CA PHE A 59 4.82 4.15 10.52
C PHE A 59 4.76 2.62 10.64
N GLY A 60 3.60 2.04 10.94
CA GLY A 60 3.40 0.60 10.99
C GLY A 60 2.98 -0.05 9.67
N HIS A 61 2.71 0.73 8.61
CA HIS A 61 2.13 0.20 7.37
C HIS A 61 3.08 -0.73 6.58
N ALA A 62 4.39 -0.54 6.68
CA ALA A 62 5.38 -1.51 6.18
C ALA A 62 5.22 -2.88 6.82
N ALA A 63 4.79 -2.96 8.08
CA ALA A 63 4.55 -4.24 8.72
C ALA A 63 3.39 -4.98 8.04
N PHE A 64 2.30 -4.28 7.71
CA PHE A 64 1.17 -4.89 6.98
C PHE A 64 1.58 -5.28 5.55
N PHE A 65 2.37 -4.43 4.89
CA PHE A 65 2.94 -4.70 3.57
C PHE A 65 3.81 -5.95 3.59
N GLY A 66 4.79 -6.02 4.49
CA GLY A 66 5.65 -7.19 4.62
C GLY A 66 4.91 -8.44 5.06
N LEU A 67 3.97 -8.37 6.01
CA LEU A 67 3.14 -9.52 6.40
C LEU A 67 2.31 -10.08 5.24
N GLY A 68 1.79 -9.22 4.36
CA GLY A 68 1.13 -9.64 3.13
C GLY A 68 2.10 -10.32 2.14
N GLY A 69 3.31 -9.78 2.02
CA GLY A 69 4.39 -10.39 1.24
C GLY A 69 4.81 -11.77 1.77
N TYR A 70 4.96 -11.91 3.09
CA TYR A 70 5.28 -13.18 3.74
C TYR A 70 4.13 -14.17 3.65
N ALA A 71 2.87 -13.73 3.80
CA ALA A 71 1.71 -14.59 3.59
C ALA A 71 1.72 -15.20 2.18
N MET A 72 2.04 -14.39 1.17
CA MET A 72 2.23 -14.89 -0.20
C MET A 72 3.41 -15.85 -0.29
N GLY A 73 4.60 -15.42 0.16
CA GLY A 73 5.83 -16.20 0.03
C GLY A 73 5.76 -17.55 0.73
N ILE A 74 5.17 -17.61 1.93
CA ILE A 74 5.00 -18.85 2.70
C ILE A 74 4.05 -19.82 1.97
N LEU A 75 2.91 -19.32 1.44
CA LEU A 75 1.98 -20.16 0.67
C LEU A 75 2.63 -20.70 -0.60
N ALA A 76 3.38 -19.85 -1.31
CA ALA A 76 4.09 -20.24 -2.53
C ALA A 76 5.22 -21.24 -2.24
N HIS A 77 6.00 -21.04 -1.17
CA HIS A 77 7.07 -21.95 -0.76
C HIS A 77 6.56 -23.35 -0.47
N HIS A 78 5.50 -23.49 0.34
CA HIS A 78 4.89 -24.80 0.63
C HIS A 78 4.33 -25.47 -0.62
N ALA A 79 3.79 -24.69 -1.55
CA ALA A 79 3.29 -25.21 -2.83
C ALA A 79 4.42 -25.66 -3.77
N GLN A 80 5.63 -25.10 -3.62
CA GLN A 80 6.79 -25.41 -4.44
C GLN A 80 7.59 -26.58 -3.87
N THR A 81 7.69 -26.67 -2.54
CA THR A 81 8.43 -27.73 -1.82
C THR A 81 7.57 -28.98 -1.60
N TYR A 82 6.28 -28.95 -1.98
CA TYR A 82 5.31 -30.03 -1.74
C TYR A 82 5.17 -30.40 -0.25
N THR A 83 5.38 -29.42 0.62
CA THR A 83 5.20 -29.55 2.07
C THR A 83 3.88 -28.91 2.48
N PRO A 84 3.05 -29.56 3.29
CA PRO A 84 1.83 -28.94 3.82
C PRO A 84 2.17 -27.83 4.81
N LEU A 85 1.38 -26.75 4.82
CA LEU A 85 1.54 -25.63 5.76
C LEU A 85 1.20 -26.05 7.19
N MET A 86 0.21 -26.93 7.34
CA MET A 86 -0.27 -27.43 8.62
C MET A 86 -0.90 -28.80 8.38
N GLU A 87 -0.50 -29.81 9.15
CA GLU A 87 -0.98 -31.19 9.02
C GLU A 87 -2.16 -31.51 9.95
N TRP A 88 -2.35 -30.73 11.02
CA TRP A 88 -3.39 -30.94 12.04
C TRP A 88 -3.98 -29.63 12.56
N PRO A 89 -5.31 -29.47 12.75
CA PRO A 89 -6.40 -30.45 12.59
C PRO A 89 -7.00 -30.52 11.17
N LEU A 90 -6.49 -29.76 10.21
CA LEU A 90 -6.86 -29.79 8.80
C LEU A 90 -5.60 -29.64 7.96
N VAL A 91 -5.42 -30.48 6.93
CA VAL A 91 -4.30 -30.37 6.00
C VAL A 91 -4.50 -29.13 5.14
N ILE A 92 -3.72 -28.08 5.39
CA ILE A 92 -3.69 -26.88 4.57
C ILE A 92 -2.46 -27.00 3.67
N GLU A 93 -2.67 -27.29 2.39
CA GLU A 93 -1.58 -27.30 1.41
C GLU A 93 -1.18 -25.87 1.02
N GLY A 94 0.11 -25.69 0.70
CA GLY A 94 0.54 -24.48 0.01
C GLY A 94 -0.21 -24.31 -1.30
N THR A 95 -0.54 -23.07 -1.66
CA THR A 95 -1.33 -22.78 -2.85
C THR A 95 -0.58 -21.83 -3.79
N LYS A 96 -0.57 -22.16 -5.09
CA LYS A 96 -0.04 -21.28 -6.16
C LYS A 96 -1.08 -20.36 -6.76
N SER A 97 -2.35 -20.50 -6.38
CA SER A 97 -3.46 -19.71 -6.91
C SER A 97 -3.50 -18.33 -6.29
N MET A 98 -3.34 -17.30 -7.12
CA MET A 98 -3.44 -15.90 -6.70
C MET A 98 -4.79 -15.58 -6.03
N LEU A 99 -5.88 -16.24 -6.46
CA LEU A 99 -7.22 -16.04 -5.91
C LEU A 99 -7.36 -16.47 -4.44
N VAL A 100 -6.48 -17.35 -3.96
CA VAL A 100 -6.44 -17.76 -2.55
C VAL A 100 -5.43 -16.92 -1.78
N VAL A 101 -4.29 -16.63 -2.41
CA VAL A 101 -3.22 -15.79 -1.82
C VAL A 101 -3.73 -14.40 -1.46
N TRP A 102 -4.49 -13.74 -2.34
CA TRP A 102 -4.94 -12.37 -2.08
C TRP A 102 -5.87 -12.26 -0.86
N PRO A 103 -6.93 -13.08 -0.71
CA PRO A 103 -7.71 -13.10 0.53
C PRO A 103 -6.86 -13.36 1.77
N VAL A 104 -5.90 -14.29 1.72
CA VAL A 104 -5.04 -14.56 2.88
C VAL A 104 -4.19 -13.34 3.22
N ALA A 105 -3.56 -12.69 2.24
CA ALA A 105 -2.77 -11.47 2.46
C ALA A 105 -3.61 -10.28 2.98
N ILE A 106 -4.84 -10.14 2.47
CA ILE A 106 -5.81 -9.15 2.95
C ILE A 106 -6.17 -9.44 4.40
N LEU A 107 -6.46 -10.69 4.74
CA LEU A 107 -6.83 -11.12 6.08
C LEU A 107 -5.67 -10.97 7.07
N THR A 108 -4.44 -11.35 6.72
CA THR A 108 -3.27 -11.19 7.60
C THR A 108 -2.98 -9.72 7.86
N GLY A 109 -3.01 -8.88 6.82
CA GLY A 109 -2.87 -7.43 6.94
C GLY A 109 -3.98 -6.81 7.80
N ALA A 110 -5.23 -7.22 7.59
CA ALA A 110 -6.39 -6.74 8.36
C ALA A 110 -6.30 -7.14 9.84
N LEU A 111 -5.96 -8.41 10.14
CA LEU A 111 -5.86 -8.91 11.52
C LEU A 111 -4.69 -8.26 12.25
N ALA A 112 -3.55 -8.10 11.61
CA ALA A 112 -2.41 -7.38 12.18
C ALA A 112 -2.76 -5.92 12.45
N ALA A 113 -3.43 -5.24 11.52
CA ALA A 113 -3.87 -3.87 11.70
C ALA A 113 -4.96 -3.75 12.78
N LEU A 114 -5.88 -4.70 12.88
CA LEU A 114 -6.86 -4.76 13.96
C LEU A 114 -6.17 -4.89 15.33
N ALA A 115 -5.22 -5.82 15.47
CA ALA A 115 -4.51 -6.05 16.72
C ALA A 115 -3.64 -4.83 17.13
N ILE A 116 -2.82 -4.33 16.19
CA ILE A 116 -1.98 -3.16 16.42
C ILE A 116 -2.83 -1.90 16.63
N GLY A 117 -3.89 -1.73 15.84
CA GLY A 117 -4.82 -0.62 15.95
C GLY A 117 -5.56 -0.60 17.29
N ALA A 118 -6.00 -1.76 17.78
CA ALA A 118 -6.74 -1.86 19.03
C ALA A 118 -5.93 -1.40 20.26
N LEU A 119 -4.60 -1.52 20.20
CA LEU A 119 -3.71 -1.00 21.24
C LEU A 119 -3.26 0.44 20.95
N SER A 120 -2.76 0.70 19.73
CA SER A 120 -2.15 1.99 19.39
C SER A 120 -3.15 3.15 19.40
N LEU A 121 -4.41 2.93 18.97
CA LEU A 121 -5.46 3.96 18.94
C LEU A 121 -5.93 4.42 20.31
N ARG A 122 -5.43 3.82 21.40
CA ARG A 122 -5.63 4.33 22.77
C ARG A 122 -4.76 5.56 23.07
N THR A 123 -3.83 5.87 22.17
CA THR A 123 -2.95 7.03 22.25
C THR A 123 -3.19 7.95 21.07
N SER A 124 -2.82 9.23 21.20
CA SER A 124 -3.02 10.25 20.18
C SER A 124 -1.71 10.92 19.77
N GLY A 125 -1.71 11.52 18.57
CA GLY A 125 -0.59 12.30 18.05
C GLY A 125 0.70 11.50 17.92
N VAL A 126 1.80 12.05 18.47
CA VAL A 126 3.14 11.46 18.34
C VAL A 126 3.25 10.09 19.01
N TYR A 127 2.50 9.85 20.10
CA TYR A 127 2.52 8.56 20.78
C TYR A 127 1.97 7.43 19.89
N PHE A 128 0.92 7.70 19.11
CA PHE A 128 0.39 6.74 18.14
C PHE A 128 1.44 6.39 17.07
N ILE A 129 2.14 7.41 16.56
CA ILE A 129 3.23 7.23 15.59
C ILE A 129 4.31 6.32 16.17
N MET A 130 4.77 6.61 17.40
CA MET A 130 5.84 5.85 18.06
C MET A 130 5.44 4.39 18.35
N ILE A 131 4.20 4.16 18.81
CA ILE A 131 3.72 2.80 19.09
C ILE A 131 3.58 2.00 17.79
N THR A 132 3.04 2.59 16.72
CA THR A 132 2.94 1.89 15.43
C THR A 132 4.32 1.57 14.83
N LEU A 133 5.29 2.47 14.99
CA LEU A 133 6.69 2.20 14.64
C LEU A 133 7.27 1.05 15.46
N ALA A 134 7.07 1.04 16.78
CA ALA A 134 7.56 -0.01 17.67
C ALA A 134 6.99 -1.39 17.28
N PHE A 135 5.70 -1.49 16.98
CA PHE A 135 5.10 -2.72 16.47
C PHE A 135 5.66 -3.15 15.12
N GLY A 136 5.90 -2.19 14.21
CA GLY A 136 6.53 -2.49 12.93
C GLY A 136 7.94 -3.05 13.10
N GLN A 137 8.75 -2.43 13.96
CA GLN A 137 10.10 -2.90 14.28
C GLN A 137 10.09 -4.26 15.00
N MET A 138 9.13 -4.49 15.90
CA MET A 138 8.96 -5.80 16.54
C MET A 138 8.71 -6.91 15.50
N LEU A 139 7.84 -6.68 14.52
CA LEU A 139 7.59 -7.63 13.45
C LEU A 139 8.78 -7.79 12.50
N PHE A 140 9.50 -6.71 12.21
CA PHE A 140 10.75 -6.75 11.44
C PHE A 140 11.80 -7.68 12.09
N TYR A 141 12.11 -7.47 13.38
CA TYR A 141 13.07 -8.33 14.08
C TYR A 141 12.57 -9.75 14.31
N PHE A 142 11.25 -9.93 14.45
CA PHE A 142 10.64 -11.26 14.44
C PHE A 142 10.91 -11.98 13.12
N THR A 143 10.70 -11.34 11.97
CA THR A 143 10.96 -11.95 10.65
C THR A 143 12.44 -12.29 10.43
N ILE A 144 13.37 -11.45 10.91
CA ILE A 144 14.81 -11.76 10.88
C ILE A 144 15.11 -13.02 11.70
N SER A 145 14.49 -13.15 12.87
CA SER A 145 14.69 -14.30 13.76
C SER A 145 13.99 -15.57 13.28
N TRP A 146 13.16 -15.49 12.24
CA TRP A 146 12.32 -16.59 11.77
C TRP A 146 13.02 -17.44 10.71
N SER A 147 14.01 -18.23 11.15
CA SER A 147 14.84 -19.07 10.28
C SER A 147 14.06 -20.05 9.39
N ALA A 148 12.90 -20.53 9.85
CA ALA A 148 12.05 -21.44 9.10
C ALA A 148 11.57 -20.88 7.74
N TYR A 149 11.47 -19.55 7.61
CA TYR A 149 11.03 -18.88 6.39
C TYR A 149 12.06 -17.87 5.89
N GLY A 150 13.34 -18.25 5.99
CA GLY A 150 14.45 -17.52 5.40
C GLY A 150 15.18 -16.56 6.33
N GLY A 151 14.62 -16.22 7.50
CA GLY A 151 15.27 -15.33 8.45
C GLY A 151 15.76 -14.02 7.80
N GLU A 152 17.04 -13.70 7.98
CA GLU A 152 17.70 -12.53 7.38
C GLU A 152 17.80 -12.60 5.85
N ASP A 153 18.00 -13.80 5.28
CA ASP A 153 18.14 -14.02 3.85
C ASP A 153 16.82 -13.87 3.08
N GLY A 154 15.70 -13.94 3.78
CA GLY A 154 14.37 -13.93 3.15
C GLY A 154 14.05 -15.23 2.38
N LEU A 155 12.93 -15.20 1.67
CA LEU A 155 12.35 -16.37 1.02
C LEU A 155 12.21 -16.10 -0.48
N SER A 156 12.92 -16.90 -1.27
CA SER A 156 12.87 -16.86 -2.74
C SER A 156 11.73 -17.72 -3.29
N ILE A 157 11.12 -17.26 -4.38
CA ILE A 157 9.93 -17.87 -4.98
C ILE A 157 10.25 -18.23 -6.42
N TYR A 158 10.41 -19.53 -6.69
CA TYR A 158 10.88 -19.98 -8.00
C TYR A 158 9.86 -19.77 -9.12
N VAL A 159 8.57 -19.87 -8.83
CA VAL A 159 7.50 -19.66 -9.81
C VAL A 159 6.49 -18.70 -9.22
N ARG A 160 6.20 -17.61 -9.94
CA ARG A 160 5.17 -16.64 -9.56
C ARG A 160 3.81 -17.35 -9.48
N ASN A 161 2.96 -16.93 -8.55
CA ASN A 161 1.63 -17.50 -8.42
C ASN A 161 0.82 -17.38 -9.72
N SER A 162 0.04 -18.43 -10.03
CA SER A 162 -0.76 -18.51 -11.25
C SER A 162 -2.12 -17.85 -11.06
N PHE A 163 -2.61 -17.21 -12.13
CA PHE A 163 -3.97 -16.73 -12.24
C PHE A 163 -4.71 -17.58 -13.30
N PRO A 164 -5.96 -18.02 -13.05
CA PRO A 164 -6.68 -18.86 -14.01
C PRO A 164 -6.78 -18.19 -15.39
N GLY A 165 -6.28 -18.87 -16.42
CA GLY A 165 -6.36 -18.42 -17.82
C GLY A 165 -5.35 -17.36 -18.25
N LEU A 166 -4.44 -16.91 -17.35
CA LEU A 166 -3.38 -15.95 -17.68
C LEU A 166 -2.01 -16.50 -17.29
N ASN A 167 -1.00 -16.18 -18.11
CA ASN A 167 0.39 -16.46 -17.81
C ASN A 167 1.00 -15.29 -17.02
N THR A 168 1.05 -15.43 -15.69
CA THR A 168 1.61 -14.41 -14.79
C THR A 168 3.10 -14.16 -14.99
N MET A 169 3.83 -15.03 -15.71
CA MET A 169 5.25 -14.80 -16.04
C MET A 169 5.42 -13.76 -17.15
N ASP A 170 4.38 -13.51 -17.94
CA ASP A 170 4.36 -12.44 -18.93
C ASP A 170 4.16 -11.08 -18.23
N PRO A 171 5.12 -10.14 -18.33
CA PRO A 171 5.04 -8.85 -17.66
C PRO A 171 3.76 -8.07 -17.95
N ILE A 172 3.24 -8.11 -19.19
CA ILE A 172 2.06 -7.31 -19.55
C ILE A 172 0.78 -7.89 -18.94
N GLN A 173 0.68 -9.22 -18.86
CA GLN A 173 -0.46 -9.89 -18.24
C GLN A 173 -0.47 -9.66 -16.73
N TYR A 174 0.70 -9.72 -16.09
CA TYR A 174 0.81 -9.42 -14.68
C TYR A 174 0.50 -7.96 -14.37
N PHE A 175 0.99 -7.03 -15.19
CA PHE A 175 0.63 -5.62 -15.11
C PHE A 175 -0.89 -5.43 -15.18
N ALA A 176 -1.57 -6.07 -16.14
CA ALA A 176 -3.01 -5.97 -16.30
C ALA A 176 -3.79 -6.44 -15.04
N ILE A 177 -3.33 -7.51 -14.40
CA ILE A 177 -3.89 -7.99 -13.11
C ILE A 177 -3.70 -6.93 -12.01
N CYS A 178 -2.48 -6.43 -11.82
CA CYS A 178 -2.19 -5.41 -10.80
C CYS A 178 -2.97 -4.12 -11.05
N TYR A 179 -3.08 -3.69 -12.30
CA TYR A 179 -3.84 -2.51 -12.70
C TYR A 179 -5.35 -2.71 -12.45
N GLY A 180 -5.89 -3.88 -12.79
CA GLY A 180 -7.27 -4.25 -12.45
C GLY A 180 -7.54 -4.19 -10.94
N LEU A 181 -6.63 -4.71 -10.12
CA LEU A 181 -6.73 -4.64 -8.67
C LEU A 181 -6.63 -3.21 -8.14
N LEU A 182 -5.76 -2.37 -8.71
CA LEU A 182 -5.71 -0.95 -8.38
C LEU A 182 -7.06 -0.26 -8.64
N LEU A 183 -7.69 -0.53 -9.79
CA LEU A 183 -9.02 0.02 -10.09
C LEU A 183 -10.08 -0.46 -9.09
N LEU A 184 -10.05 -1.74 -8.70
CA LEU A 184 -10.96 -2.29 -7.69
C LEU A 184 -10.74 -1.65 -6.32
N VAL A 185 -9.48 -1.45 -5.90
CA VAL A 185 -9.14 -0.79 -4.63
C VAL A 185 -9.57 0.68 -4.66
N LEU A 186 -9.29 1.42 -5.74
CA LEU A 186 -9.72 2.81 -5.91
C LEU A 186 -11.24 2.92 -5.88
N PHE A 187 -11.95 2.01 -6.55
CA PHE A 187 -13.40 1.94 -6.49
C PHE A 187 -13.88 1.70 -5.05
N GLY A 188 -13.36 0.67 -4.37
CA GLY A 188 -13.69 0.36 -2.97
C GLY A 188 -13.45 1.54 -2.02
N VAL A 189 -12.28 2.15 -2.08
CA VAL A 189 -11.91 3.31 -1.24
C VAL A 189 -12.75 4.54 -1.59
N SER A 190 -13.05 4.79 -2.87
CA SER A 190 -13.98 5.86 -3.26
C SER A 190 -15.37 5.64 -2.68
N ARG A 191 -15.81 4.37 -2.59
CA ARG A 191 -17.11 4.02 -2.03
C ARG A 191 -17.16 4.18 -0.52
N VAL A 192 -16.13 3.72 0.17
CA VAL A 192 -15.99 3.86 1.63
C VAL A 192 -15.88 5.34 2.02
N SER A 193 -15.01 6.10 1.34
CA SER A 193 -14.78 7.52 1.64
C SER A 193 -15.96 8.43 1.32
N GLY A 194 -16.80 8.06 0.35
CA GLY A 194 -18.05 8.75 0.01
C GLY A 194 -19.29 8.25 0.77
N SER A 195 -19.15 7.28 1.67
CA SER A 195 -20.26 6.75 2.49
C SER A 195 -20.45 7.55 3.79
N ALA A 196 -21.53 7.28 4.52
CA ALA A 196 -21.74 7.84 5.86
C ALA A 196 -20.57 7.56 6.83
N PHE A 197 -19.92 6.40 6.69
CA PHE A 197 -18.70 6.08 7.45
C PHE A 197 -17.56 7.05 7.10
N GLY A 198 -17.32 7.29 5.81
CA GLY A 198 -16.28 8.22 5.35
C GLY A 198 -16.53 9.66 5.82
N LEU A 199 -17.79 10.12 5.78
CA LEU A 199 -18.17 11.42 6.32
C LEU A 199 -17.92 11.51 7.83
N MET A 200 -18.32 10.49 8.59
CA MET A 200 -18.11 10.45 10.03
C MET A 200 -16.62 10.35 10.40
N LEU A 201 -15.83 9.62 9.62
CA LEU A 201 -14.39 9.52 9.80
C LEU A 201 -13.69 10.88 9.61
N ARG A 202 -14.08 11.63 8.58
CA ARG A 202 -13.57 13.00 8.37
C ARG A 202 -14.02 13.95 9.47
N ALA A 203 -15.26 13.81 9.95
CA ALA A 203 -15.76 14.59 11.09
C ALA A 203 -14.97 14.28 12.37
N ALA A 204 -14.67 12.99 12.61
CA ALA A 204 -13.89 12.56 13.78
C ALA A 204 -12.48 13.15 13.74
N LYS A 205 -11.84 13.13 12.58
CA LYS A 205 -10.53 13.78 12.34
C LYS A 205 -10.54 15.28 12.69
N GLN A 206 -11.65 15.98 12.44
CA GLN A 206 -11.76 17.41 12.73
C GLN A 206 -12.02 17.70 14.21
N ASN A 207 -12.98 16.99 14.81
CA ASN A 207 -13.32 17.17 16.21
C ASN A 207 -13.98 15.91 16.78
N GLU A 208 -13.23 15.18 17.60
CA GLU A 208 -13.67 13.93 18.21
C GLU A 208 -14.81 14.12 19.21
N GLU A 209 -14.80 15.21 19.98
CA GLU A 209 -15.84 15.53 20.98
C GLU A 209 -17.19 15.77 20.31
N ARG A 210 -17.22 16.46 19.15
CA ARG A 210 -18.46 16.69 18.38
C ARG A 210 -19.03 15.39 17.83
N VAL A 211 -18.18 14.48 17.36
CA VAL A 211 -18.62 13.15 16.90
C VAL A 211 -19.20 12.33 18.05
N GLN A 212 -18.60 12.43 19.24
CA GLN A 212 -19.12 11.78 20.45
C GLN A 212 -20.47 12.35 20.88
N ALA A 213 -20.68 13.67 20.78
CA ALA A 213 -21.95 14.32 21.10
C ALA A 213 -23.12 13.84 20.21
N VAL A 214 -22.84 13.41 18.98
CA VAL A 214 -23.82 12.83 18.05
C VAL A 214 -23.96 11.29 18.23
N GLY A 215 -23.36 10.74 19.29
CA GLY A 215 -23.52 9.33 19.69
C GLY A 215 -22.59 8.35 18.96
N GLN A 216 -21.57 8.84 18.25
CA GLN A 216 -20.60 8.00 17.56
C GLN A 216 -19.31 7.87 18.36
N THR A 217 -18.57 6.77 18.15
CA THR A 217 -17.33 6.49 18.90
C THR A 217 -16.12 6.62 17.99
N PRO A 218 -15.30 7.69 18.10
CA PRO A 218 -14.13 7.92 17.24
C PRO A 218 -13.19 6.73 17.17
N TYR A 219 -12.93 6.09 18.31
CA TYR A 219 -12.10 4.87 18.38
C TYR A 219 -12.55 3.78 17.40
N ARG A 220 -13.85 3.48 17.29
CA ARG A 220 -14.36 2.45 16.38
C ARG A 220 -14.18 2.85 14.92
N LEU A 221 -14.39 4.13 14.60
CA LEU A 221 -14.21 4.66 13.25
C LEU A 221 -12.75 4.55 12.81
N TYR A 222 -11.83 4.97 13.66
CA TYR A 222 -10.40 4.86 13.43
C TYR A 222 -9.94 3.41 13.33
N LEU A 223 -10.43 2.52 14.19
CA LEU A 223 -10.07 1.11 14.14
C LEU A 223 -10.50 0.46 12.83
N ILE A 224 -11.75 0.69 12.40
CA ILE A 224 -12.25 0.18 11.11
C ILE A 224 -11.41 0.74 9.95
N ALA A 225 -11.15 2.04 9.94
CA ALA A 225 -10.35 2.67 8.89
C ALA A 225 -8.92 2.10 8.84
N PHE A 226 -8.30 1.90 9.99
CA PHE A 226 -6.96 1.36 10.13
C PHE A 226 -6.90 -0.12 9.73
N THR A 227 -7.90 -0.92 10.07
CA THR A 227 -8.02 -2.32 9.63
C THR A 227 -8.19 -2.43 8.12
N ILE A 228 -9.06 -1.63 7.50
CA ILE A 228 -9.21 -1.61 6.03
C ILE A 228 -7.91 -1.15 5.37
N SER A 229 -7.24 -0.14 5.94
CA SER A 229 -5.93 0.34 5.48
C SER A 229 -4.90 -0.80 5.45
N GLY A 230 -4.74 -1.52 6.56
CA GLY A 230 -3.83 -2.66 6.64
C GLY A 230 -4.19 -3.81 5.70
N ALA A 231 -5.48 -4.05 5.46
CA ALA A 231 -5.95 -5.04 4.50
C ALA A 231 -5.50 -4.72 3.06
N ILE A 232 -5.66 -3.46 2.64
CA ILE A 232 -5.24 -2.97 1.32
C ILE A 232 -3.72 -2.99 1.20
N THR A 233 -3.01 -2.55 2.23
CA THR A 233 -1.54 -2.55 2.24
C THR A 233 -0.97 -3.98 2.25
N GLY A 234 -1.62 -4.93 2.92
CA GLY A 234 -1.28 -6.35 2.87
C GLY A 234 -1.43 -6.95 1.47
N LEU A 235 -2.51 -6.62 0.76
CA LEU A 235 -2.66 -6.99 -0.66
C LEU A 235 -1.50 -6.45 -1.50
N ALA A 236 -1.16 -5.17 -1.35
CA ALA A 236 -0.05 -4.57 -2.07
C ALA A 236 1.29 -5.27 -1.80
N GLY A 237 1.50 -5.70 -0.55
CA GLY A 237 2.66 -6.48 -0.15
C GLY A 237 2.79 -7.83 -0.84
N ALA A 238 1.68 -8.57 -0.92
CA ALA A 238 1.62 -9.84 -1.65
C ALA A 238 1.94 -9.65 -3.15
N LEU A 239 1.35 -8.62 -3.77
CA LEU A 239 1.65 -8.28 -5.17
C LEU A 239 3.13 -7.88 -5.35
N PHE A 240 3.70 -7.12 -4.43
CA PHE A 240 5.11 -6.73 -4.52
C PHE A 240 6.05 -7.94 -4.43
N ALA A 241 5.78 -8.86 -3.50
CA ALA A 241 6.55 -10.09 -3.38
C ALA A 241 6.38 -10.97 -4.63
N ASP A 242 5.20 -10.97 -5.28
CA ASP A 242 4.96 -11.73 -6.53
C ASP A 242 5.72 -11.11 -7.69
N LEU A 243 5.74 -9.77 -7.76
CA LEU A 243 6.50 -9.03 -8.77
C LEU A 243 8.00 -9.39 -8.68
N ASN A 244 8.58 -9.28 -7.49
CA ASN A 244 10.01 -9.53 -7.26
C ASN A 244 10.38 -11.00 -7.12
N ARG A 245 9.39 -11.89 -6.97
CA ARG A 245 9.59 -13.34 -6.73
C ARG A 245 10.47 -13.61 -5.50
N PHE A 246 10.37 -12.72 -4.53
CA PHE A 246 11.20 -12.72 -3.33
C PHE A 246 10.53 -11.88 -2.25
N VAL A 247 10.61 -12.36 -1.01
CA VAL A 247 10.20 -11.60 0.19
C VAL A 247 11.34 -11.59 1.19
N SER A 248 11.59 -10.45 1.81
CA SER A 248 12.64 -10.29 2.82
C SER A 248 12.17 -9.44 3.99
N PRO A 249 12.86 -9.51 5.15
CA PRO A 249 12.52 -8.68 6.32
C PRO A 249 12.54 -7.19 6.00
N THR A 250 13.37 -6.74 5.06
CA THR A 250 13.47 -5.33 4.64
C THR A 250 12.14 -4.73 4.18
N MET A 251 11.18 -5.55 3.73
CA MET A 251 9.82 -5.10 3.42
C MET A 251 9.03 -4.60 4.64
N LEU A 252 9.39 -5.04 5.85
CA LEU A 252 8.80 -4.59 7.12
C LEU A 252 9.57 -3.41 7.74
N SER A 253 10.64 -2.94 7.10
CA SER A 253 11.47 -1.86 7.63
C SER A 253 10.68 -0.54 7.71
N TRP A 254 11.03 0.32 8.66
CA TRP A 254 10.33 1.59 8.84
C TRP A 254 10.53 2.54 7.65
N GLN A 255 11.62 2.35 6.89
CA GLN A 255 11.93 3.09 5.67
C GLN A 255 10.83 2.91 4.63
N VAL A 256 10.36 1.67 4.43
CA VAL A 256 9.22 1.38 3.53
C VAL A 256 7.95 2.10 3.99
N SER A 257 7.70 2.23 5.29
CA SER A 257 6.57 3.02 5.80
C SER A 257 6.74 4.51 5.46
N GLY A 258 7.97 5.01 5.52
CA GLY A 258 8.33 6.36 5.08
C GLY A 258 8.08 6.58 3.59
N GLU A 259 8.44 5.62 2.74
CA GLU A 259 8.17 5.67 1.30
C GLU A 259 6.66 5.70 1.02
N ILE A 260 5.87 4.82 1.65
CA ILE A 260 4.41 4.80 1.50
C ILE A 260 3.81 6.16 1.94
N MET A 261 4.30 6.75 3.02
CA MET A 261 3.93 8.10 3.48
C MET A 261 4.24 9.16 2.42
N VAL A 262 5.43 9.09 1.80
CA VAL A 262 5.85 10.00 0.73
C VAL A 262 4.90 9.92 -0.47
N PHE A 263 4.42 8.73 -0.86
CA PHE A 263 3.44 8.61 -1.95
C PHE A 263 2.16 9.40 -1.64
N VAL A 264 1.68 9.30 -0.40
CA VAL A 264 0.46 10.02 0.02
C VAL A 264 0.69 11.53 0.07
N ILE A 265 1.82 11.97 0.62
CA ILE A 265 2.15 13.40 0.76
C ILE A 265 2.41 14.06 -0.60
N LEU A 266 3.26 13.46 -1.44
CA LEU A 266 3.55 13.96 -2.79
C LEU A 266 2.28 14.02 -3.63
N GLY A 267 1.50 12.95 -3.59
CA GLY A 267 0.27 12.83 -4.35
C GLY A 267 -0.81 13.83 -3.92
N GLY A 268 -1.03 13.94 -2.62
CA GLY A 268 -2.05 14.79 -2.01
C GLY A 268 -2.84 14.04 -0.94
N VAL A 269 -2.61 14.41 0.32
CA VAL A 269 -3.25 13.81 1.50
C VAL A 269 -4.76 14.02 1.45
N GLY A 270 -5.54 12.93 1.64
CA GLY A 270 -7.00 12.99 1.70
C GLY A 270 -7.71 12.89 0.35
N ARG A 271 -6.98 12.78 -0.76
CA ARG A 271 -7.56 12.52 -2.10
C ARG A 271 -7.37 11.08 -2.50
N VAL A 272 -8.43 10.41 -2.95
CA VAL A 272 -8.41 8.97 -3.28
C VAL A 272 -7.33 8.63 -4.32
N TYR A 273 -7.20 9.43 -5.37
CA TYR A 273 -6.21 9.23 -6.44
C TYR A 273 -4.85 9.88 -6.16
N GLY A 274 -4.73 10.63 -5.07
CA GLY A 274 -3.48 11.32 -4.67
C GLY A 274 -2.29 10.36 -4.65
N PRO A 275 -2.33 9.29 -3.83
CA PRO A 275 -1.22 8.35 -3.70
C PRO A 275 -0.82 7.66 -5.01
N VAL A 276 -1.72 7.60 -6.00
CA VAL A 276 -1.41 7.03 -7.31
C VAL A 276 -0.47 7.93 -8.10
N ALA A 277 -0.72 9.25 -8.10
CA ALA A 277 0.21 10.21 -8.70
C ALA A 277 1.52 10.27 -7.91
N GLY A 278 1.45 10.20 -6.58
CA GLY A 278 2.63 10.21 -5.73
C GLY A 278 3.53 8.99 -5.93
N ALA A 279 2.97 7.79 -6.02
CA ALA A 279 3.72 6.56 -6.30
C ALA A 279 4.31 6.58 -7.72
N ALA A 280 3.55 7.03 -8.73
CA ALA A 280 4.05 7.16 -10.09
C ALA A 280 5.22 8.16 -10.19
N LEU A 281 5.08 9.33 -9.55
CA LEU A 281 6.15 10.32 -9.49
C LEU A 281 7.35 9.78 -8.71
N PHE A 282 7.13 9.13 -7.56
CA PHE A 282 8.22 8.57 -6.77
C PHE A 282 9.04 7.57 -7.56
N ILE A 283 8.38 6.61 -8.24
CA ILE A 283 9.09 5.60 -9.06
C ILE A 283 9.85 6.25 -10.21
N LEU A 284 9.27 7.28 -10.84
CA LEU A 284 9.97 8.04 -11.89
C LEU A 284 11.20 8.75 -11.33
N LEU A 285 11.09 9.39 -10.15
CA LEU A 285 12.21 10.05 -9.48
C LEU A 285 13.28 9.06 -9.03
N GLU A 286 12.89 7.92 -8.45
CA GLU A 286 13.80 6.85 -8.06
C GLU A 286 14.60 6.36 -9.28
N HIS A 287 13.94 6.10 -10.40
CA HIS A 287 14.61 5.63 -11.61
C HIS A 287 15.55 6.69 -12.22
N THR A 288 15.08 7.93 -12.35
CA THR A 288 15.83 9.03 -12.99
C THR A 288 16.97 9.55 -12.11
N LEU A 289 16.70 9.81 -10.82
CA LEU A 289 17.69 10.33 -9.88
C LEU A 289 18.62 9.25 -9.35
N GLY A 290 18.14 8.03 -9.16
CA GLY A 290 18.98 6.89 -8.78
C GLY A 290 20.02 6.55 -9.85
N GLY A 291 19.71 6.79 -11.12
CA GLY A 291 20.69 6.70 -12.22
C GLY A 291 21.75 7.80 -12.22
N LEU A 292 21.50 8.93 -11.53
CA LEU A 292 22.41 10.08 -11.47
C LEU A 292 23.30 10.08 -10.22
N SER A 293 22.77 9.65 -9.07
CA SER A 293 23.46 9.71 -7.78
C SER A 293 23.02 8.60 -6.83
N GLU A 294 23.97 8.04 -6.08
CA GLU A 294 23.70 7.08 -5.01
C GLU A 294 22.88 7.71 -3.86
N TYR A 295 23.05 9.02 -3.62
CA TYR A 295 22.36 9.77 -2.57
C TYR A 295 21.05 10.40 -3.07
N TRP A 296 20.33 9.73 -3.97
CA TRP A 296 19.13 10.27 -4.61
C TRP A 296 18.02 10.68 -3.61
N HIS A 297 17.99 10.06 -2.42
CA HIS A 297 17.10 10.38 -1.31
C HIS A 297 17.22 11.85 -0.84
N VAL A 298 18.39 12.48 -0.98
CA VAL A 298 18.59 13.90 -0.64
C VAL A 298 17.76 14.79 -1.57
N TYR A 299 17.79 14.51 -2.88
CA TYR A 299 17.00 15.23 -3.87
C TYR A 299 15.50 14.97 -3.69
N LEU A 300 15.12 13.72 -3.40
CA LEU A 300 13.75 13.38 -3.05
C LEU A 300 13.27 14.19 -1.84
N GLY A 301 14.07 14.29 -0.78
CA GLY A 301 13.76 15.09 0.41
C GLY A 301 13.60 16.57 0.09
N ALA A 302 14.46 17.13 -0.77
CA ALA A 302 14.36 18.52 -1.22
C ALA A 302 13.07 18.77 -2.03
N ILE A 303 12.72 17.86 -2.96
CA ILE A 303 11.48 17.92 -3.73
C ILE A 303 10.26 17.82 -2.79
N LEU A 304 10.30 16.89 -1.84
CA LEU A 304 9.24 16.70 -0.85
C LEU A 304 9.04 17.97 0.00
N LEU A 305 10.12 18.59 0.47
CA LEU A 305 10.05 19.88 1.18
C LEU A 305 9.45 20.97 0.28
N GLY A 306 9.86 21.05 -0.97
CA GLY A 306 9.27 21.98 -1.94
C GLY A 306 7.77 21.76 -2.11
N VAL A 307 7.33 20.52 -2.27
CA VAL A 307 5.91 20.17 -2.37
C VAL A 307 5.17 20.53 -1.08
N VAL A 308 5.70 20.21 0.10
CA VAL A 308 5.02 20.53 1.37
C VAL A 308 4.92 22.04 1.62
N LEU A 309 5.96 22.82 1.28
CA LEU A 309 6.00 24.26 1.50
C LEU A 309 5.17 25.04 0.47
N PHE A 310 5.22 24.66 -0.80
CA PHE A 310 4.63 25.44 -1.90
C PHE A 310 3.36 24.81 -2.48
N ALA A 311 3.21 23.48 -2.42
CA ALA A 311 2.09 22.73 -2.97
C ALA A 311 1.12 22.27 -1.87
N ARG A 312 0.33 23.21 -1.32
CA ARG A 312 -0.73 22.90 -0.35
C ARG A 312 -1.74 21.90 -0.96
N GLY A 313 -1.66 20.64 -0.53
CA GLY A 313 -2.48 19.53 -1.07
C GLY A 313 -1.77 18.61 -2.08
N GLY A 314 -0.44 18.69 -2.19
CA GLY A 314 0.37 17.85 -3.08
C GLY A 314 0.23 18.20 -4.57
N LEU A 315 0.66 17.29 -5.45
CA LEU A 315 0.54 17.42 -6.91
C LEU A 315 -0.90 17.71 -7.34
N TYR A 316 -1.86 17.01 -6.74
CA TYR A 316 -3.27 17.20 -7.02
C TYR A 316 -3.80 18.57 -6.55
N GLY A 317 -3.26 19.12 -5.47
CA GLY A 317 -3.53 20.48 -5.01
C GLY A 317 -3.07 21.55 -6.00
N LEU A 318 -1.89 21.37 -6.60
CA LEU A 318 -1.36 22.27 -7.62
C LEU A 318 -2.16 22.24 -8.92
N LEU A 319 -2.45 21.04 -9.44
CA LEU A 319 -3.02 20.87 -10.78
C LEU A 319 -4.55 21.04 -10.81
N ALA A 320 -5.25 20.52 -9.80
CA ALA A 320 -6.72 20.53 -9.79
C ALA A 320 -7.32 21.77 -9.09
N GLY A 321 -6.48 22.54 -8.39
CA GLY A 321 -6.89 23.58 -7.46
C GLY A 321 -7.34 23.02 -6.11
N ARG A 322 -7.57 23.91 -5.15
CA ARG A 322 -8.03 23.56 -3.79
C ARG A 322 -9.33 22.76 -3.87
N GLU A 323 -9.36 21.63 -3.19
CA GLU A 323 -10.63 21.06 -2.74
C GLU A 323 -11.15 22.09 -1.74
N VAL A 324 -12.27 22.74 -2.05
CA VAL A 324 -12.87 23.74 -1.16
C VAL A 324 -13.10 23.02 0.17
N ALA A 325 -12.30 23.37 1.18
CA ALA A 325 -12.64 23.02 2.54
C ALA A 325 -13.99 23.68 2.78
N HIS A 326 -15.04 22.86 2.90
CA HIS A 326 -16.26 23.32 3.54
C HIS A 326 -15.87 23.54 5.00
N ASP A 327 -15.45 24.78 5.31
CA ASP A 327 -15.42 25.32 6.66
C ASP A 327 -16.81 25.21 7.30
#